data_AF-A0A534Y0E8-F1
#
_entry.id   AF-A0A534Y0E8-F1
#
_cell.length_a   1.000
_cell.length_b   1.000
_cell.length_c   1.000
_cell.angle_alpha   90.00
_cell.angle_beta   90.00
_cell.angle_gamma   90.00
#
_symmetry.space_group_name_H-M   'P 1'
#
loop_
_entity.id
_entity.type
_entity.pdbx_description
1 polymer ?
#
loop_
_entity_poly.entity_id
_entity_poly.type
_entity_poly.pdbx_seq_one_letter_code
_entity_poly.pdbx_strand_id
1 'polypeptide(L)'
;MAFEIVKTFVVRSSPEQVWSFLTDPEKVARCLPGAAITGKIDEKTWQGTMTVKVGPVSSSYKGKVAFEKLDAAARTAEILASGQDVRGRGGADLK
;
A
#
# COMPACT_ATOMS: atom_id res chain seq x y z
N MET A 1 5.66 -5.45 -18.89
CA MET A 1 5.59 -6.83 -18.34
C MET A 1 4.83 -6.71 -17.03
N ALA A 2 3.62 -7.27 -16.94
CA ALA A 2 2.80 -7.20 -15.73
C ALA A 2 3.19 -8.36 -14.81
N PHE A 3 3.42 -8.06 -13.53
CA PHE A 3 3.75 -9.05 -12.51
C PHE A 3 2.51 -9.22 -11.63
N GLU A 4 1.99 -10.44 -11.50
CA GLU A 4 0.80 -10.73 -10.69
C GLU A 4 1.19 -11.52 -9.46
N ILE A 5 0.67 -11.11 -8.29
CA ILE A 5 0.87 -11.81 -7.03
C ILE A 5 -0.50 -12.01 -6.38
N VAL A 6 -0.90 -13.28 -6.23
CA VAL A 6 -2.14 -13.66 -5.55
C VAL A 6 -1.80 -14.41 -4.27
N LYS A 7 -2.41 -14.00 -3.16
CA LYS A 7 -2.22 -14.66 -1.86
C LYS A 7 -3.55 -14.82 -1.13
N THR A 8 -3.78 -16.03 -0.65
CA THR A 8 -4.90 -16.36 0.25
C THR A 8 -4.36 -16.96 1.54
N PHE A 9 -4.95 -16.57 2.67
CA PHE A 9 -4.62 -17.09 3.99
C PHE A 9 -5.80 -16.89 4.96
N VAL A 10 -5.76 -17.60 6.09
CA VAL A 10 -6.82 -17.55 7.12
C VAL A 10 -6.41 -16.60 8.24
N VAL A 11 -7.35 -15.76 8.69
CA VAL A 11 -7.18 -14.87 9.84
C VAL A 11 -8.18 -15.26 10.93
N ARG A 12 -7.72 -15.40 12.18
CA ARG A 12 -8.57 -15.70 13.34
C ARG A 12 -9.19 -14.43 13.93
N SER A 13 -10.03 -13.76 13.14
CA SER A 13 -10.71 -12.51 13.52
C SER A 13 -12.01 -12.38 12.73
N SER A 14 -12.93 -11.54 13.18
CA SER A 14 -14.19 -11.35 12.45
C SER A 14 -13.92 -10.65 11.10
N PRO A 15 -14.72 -10.91 10.05
CA PRO A 15 -14.54 -10.24 8.78
C PRO A 15 -14.60 -8.71 8.86
N GLU A 16 -15.39 -8.16 9.78
CA GLU A 16 -15.54 -6.72 10.00
C GLU A 16 -14.25 -6.10 10.56
N GLN A 17 -13.60 -6.79 11.50
CA GLN A 17 -12.32 -6.38 12.06
C GLN A 17 -11.22 -6.42 11.00
N VAL A 18 -11.18 -7.50 10.21
CA VAL A 18 -10.20 -7.66 9.12
C VAL A 18 -10.39 -6.58 8.06
N TRP A 19 -11.64 -6.35 7.64
CA TRP A 19 -11.97 -5.30 6.68
C TRP A 19 -11.53 -3.92 7.19
N SER A 20 -11.94 -3.54 8.41
CA SER A 20 -11.56 -2.26 9.01
C SER A 20 -10.04 -2.08 9.12
N PHE A 21 -9.28 -3.16 9.33
CA PHE A 21 -7.82 -3.11 9.34
C PHE A 21 -7.25 -2.92 7.93
N LEU A 22 -7.69 -3.73 6.96
CA LEU A 22 -7.16 -3.70 5.59
C LEU A 22 -7.49 -2.40 4.84
N THR A 23 -8.56 -1.71 5.23
CA THR A 23 -8.97 -0.42 4.65
C THR A 23 -8.42 0.78 5.39
N ASP A 24 -7.49 0.59 6.33
CA ASP A 24 -6.82 1.65 7.09
C ASP A 24 -5.34 1.72 6.67
N PRO A 25 -4.97 2.62 5.74
CA PRO A 25 -3.62 2.68 5.19
C PRO A 25 -2.53 2.92 6.24
N GLU A 26 -2.85 3.65 7.31
CA GLU A 26 -1.89 3.89 8.40
C GLU A 26 -1.62 2.62 9.21
N LYS A 27 -2.66 1.81 9.47
CA LYS A 27 -2.48 0.49 10.10
C LYS A 27 -1.72 -0.46 9.20
N VAL A 28 -2.10 -0.56 7.93
CA VAL A 28 -1.48 -1.50 6.98
C VAL A 28 -0.02 -1.16 6.73
N ALA A 29 0.32 0.13 6.60
CA ALA A 29 1.70 0.56 6.38
C ALA A 29 2.66 0.08 7.48
N ARG A 30 2.20 -0.06 8.73
CA ARG A 30 3.01 -0.58 9.84
C ARG A 30 3.41 -2.05 9.67
N CYS A 31 2.71 -2.81 8.84
CA CYS A 31 3.06 -4.19 8.52
C CYS A 31 4.13 -4.29 7.42
N LEU A 32 4.43 -3.19 6.73
CA LEU A 32 5.34 -3.16 5.59
C LEU A 32 6.69 -2.55 6.03
N PRO A 33 7.79 -3.32 6.00
CA PRO A 33 9.11 -2.81 6.39
C PRO A 33 9.52 -1.59 5.55
N GLY A 34 9.86 -0.50 6.22
CA GLY A 34 10.30 0.74 5.58
C GLY A 34 9.17 1.57 4.97
N ALA A 35 7.90 1.19 5.14
CA ALA A 35 6.75 1.99 4.72
C ALA A 35 6.29 2.95 5.82
N ALA A 36 5.86 4.14 5.43
CA ALA A 36 5.20 5.08 6.32
C ALA A 36 4.21 5.96 5.54
N ILE A 37 3.02 6.15 6.10
CA ILE A 37 2.11 7.22 5.67
C ILE A 37 2.62 8.53 6.25
N THR A 38 2.86 9.52 5.40
CA THR A 38 3.39 10.83 5.78
C THR A 38 2.34 11.93 5.80
N GLY A 39 1.15 11.66 5.28
CA GLY A 39 0.02 12.58 5.32
C GLY A 39 -1.18 12.06 4.55
N LYS A 40 -2.34 12.62 4.86
CA LYS A 40 -3.58 12.41 4.11
C LYS A 40 -3.76 13.56 3.12
N ILE A 41 -3.95 13.25 1.84
CA ILE A 41 -4.18 14.24 0.78
C ILE A 41 -5.68 14.55 0.70
N ASP A 42 -6.50 13.50 0.65
CA ASP A 42 -7.96 13.58 0.64
C ASP A 42 -8.56 12.32 1.29
N GLU A 43 -9.88 12.16 1.24
CA GLU A 43 -10.58 11.02 1.88
C GLU A 43 -10.10 9.64 1.42
N LYS A 44 -9.66 9.52 0.17
CA LYS A 44 -9.28 8.27 -0.48
C LYS A 44 -7.81 8.21 -0.88
N THR A 45 -7.02 9.25 -0.60
CA THR A 45 -5.63 9.38 -1.05
C THR A 45 -4.71 9.77 0.08
N TRP A 46 -3.59 9.06 0.20
CA TRP A 46 -2.54 9.31 1.19
C TRP A 46 -1.19 9.51 0.50
N GLN A 47 -0.36 10.33 1.11
CA GLN A 47 1.06 10.43 0.79
C GLN A 47 1.85 9.49 1.69
N GLY A 48 2.88 8.85 1.13
CA GLY A 48 3.72 7.94 1.88
C GLY A 48 5.14 7.80 1.34
N THR A 49 5.93 7.07 2.10
CA THR A 49 7.29 6.67 1.78
C THR A 49 7.44 5.17 1.89
N MET A 50 8.38 4.60 1.13
CA MET A 50 8.74 3.18 1.21
C MET A 50 10.25 3.04 1.01
N THR A 51 10.94 2.38 1.93
CA THR A 51 12.35 2.00 1.75
C THR A 51 12.46 0.48 1.63
N VAL A 52 12.86 0.01 0.45
CA VAL A 52 13.05 -1.41 0.16
C VAL A 52 14.54 -1.70 0.11
N LYS A 53 14.95 -2.77 0.79
CA LYS A 53 16.31 -3.31 0.74
C LYS A 53 16.28 -4.71 0.14
N VAL A 54 17.00 -4.90 -0.96
CA VAL A 54 17.16 -6.20 -1.63
C VAL A 54 18.65 -6.46 -1.77
N GLY A 55 19.19 -7.34 -0.92
CA GLY A 55 20.63 -7.58 -0.85
C GLY A 55 21.41 -6.28 -0.52
N PRO A 56 22.49 -5.95 -1.25
CA PRO A 56 23.25 -4.71 -1.05
C PRO A 56 22.54 -3.46 -1.59
N VAL A 57 21.40 -3.60 -2.28
CA VAL A 57 20.69 -2.50 -2.92
C VAL A 57 19.63 -1.94 -1.97
N SER A 58 19.63 -0.63 -1.78
CA SER A 58 18.60 0.11 -1.04
C SER A 58 18.01 1.20 -1.93
N SER A 59 16.69 1.25 -1.99
CA SER A 59 15.93 2.29 -2.68
C SER A 59 14.84 2.85 -1.77
N SER A 60 14.69 4.16 -1.81
CA SER A 60 13.67 4.88 -1.04
C SER A 60 12.76 5.61 -2.02
N TYR A 61 11.47 5.43 -1.85
CA TYR A 61 10.43 5.97 -2.70
C TYR A 61 9.59 6.97 -1.92
N LYS A 62 9.17 8.05 -2.59
CA LYS A 62 8.10 8.94 -2.16
C LYS A 62 6.95 8.81 -3.13
N GLY A 63 5.74 8.70 -2.61
CA GLY A 63 4.60 8.32 -3.43
C GLY A 63 3.25 8.62 -2.82
N LYS A 64 2.22 8.17 -3.51
CA LYS A 64 0.84 8.22 -3.06
C LYS A 64 0.17 6.85 -3.20
N VAL A 65 -0.80 6.59 -2.34
CA VAL A 65 -1.70 5.44 -2.42
C VAL A 65 -3.13 5.96 -2.40
N ALA A 66 -3.99 5.39 -3.24
CA ALA A 66 -5.40 5.76 -3.31
C ALA A 66 -6.30 4.53 -3.44
N PHE A 67 -7.50 4.61 -2.86
CA PHE A 67 -8.57 3.64 -3.18
C PHE A 67 -9.23 4.04 -4.51
N GLU A 68 -9.13 3.17 -5.52
CA GLU A 68 -9.91 3.28 -6.76
C GLU A 68 -11.34 2.77 -6.54
N LYS A 69 -11.48 1.69 -5.76
CA LYS A 69 -12.76 1.13 -5.32
C LYS A 69 -12.69 0.72 -3.86
N LEU A 70 -13.77 0.97 -3.13
CA LEU A 70 -13.93 0.57 -1.74
C LEU A 70 -15.38 0.17 -1.47
N ASP A 71 -15.66 -1.13 -1.55
CA ASP A 71 -17.00 -1.69 -1.33
C ASP A 71 -17.03 -2.50 -0.04
N ALA A 72 -17.63 -1.92 1.01
CA ALA A 72 -17.73 -2.55 2.32
C ALA A 72 -18.74 -3.71 2.36
N ALA A 73 -19.78 -3.68 1.51
CA ALA A 73 -20.78 -4.74 1.45
C ALA A 73 -20.21 -6.00 0.79
N ALA A 74 -19.49 -5.81 -0.34
CA ALA A 74 -18.80 -6.88 -1.05
C ALA A 74 -17.41 -7.20 -0.45
N ARG A 75 -16.93 -6.42 0.53
CA ARG A 75 -15.58 -6.52 1.12
C ARG A 75 -14.47 -6.58 0.06
N THR A 76 -14.60 -5.73 -0.94
CA THR A 76 -13.69 -5.66 -2.08
C THR A 76 -13.11 -4.25 -2.17
N ALA A 77 -11.79 -4.15 -2.22
CA ALA A 77 -11.08 -2.89 -2.40
C ALA A 77 -10.05 -3.02 -3.54
N GLU A 78 -9.90 -1.95 -4.31
CA GLU A 78 -8.88 -1.82 -5.35
C GLU A 78 -8.06 -0.58 -5.02
N ILE A 79 -6.73 -0.73 -5.03
CA ILE A 79 -5.80 0.34 -4.66
C ILE A 79 -4.87 0.66 -5.83
N LEU A 80 -4.58 1.94 -6.00
CA LEU A 80 -3.55 2.42 -6.90
C LEU A 80 -2.44 3.03 -6.06
N ALA A 81 -1.20 2.64 -6.32
CA ALA A 81 -0.05 3.28 -5.72
C ALA A 81 0.94 3.72 -6.79
N SER A 82 1.54 4.90 -6.60
CA SER A 82 2.63 5.39 -7.43
C SER A 82 3.74 5.93 -6.56
N GLY A 83 4.99 5.74 -6.97
CA GLY A 83 6.15 6.18 -6.22
C GLY A 83 7.34 6.48 -7.11
N GLN A 84 8.16 7.45 -6.72
CA GLN A 84 9.41 7.80 -7.38
C GLN A 84 10.57 7.62 -6.42
N ASP A 85 11.67 7.00 -6.90
CA ASP A 85 12.90 6.88 -6.14
C ASP A 85 13.42 8.30 -5.85
N VAL A 86 13.74 8.58 -4.59
CA VAL A 86 14.15 9.91 -4.12
C VAL A 86 15.43 10.42 -4.78
N ARG A 87 16.22 9.54 -5.40
CA ARG A 87 17.44 9.88 -6.17
C ARG A 87 17.18 9.96 -7.67
N GLY A 88 15.91 9.92 -8.10
CA GLY A 88 15.52 10.04 -9.51
C GLY A 88 15.85 8.84 -10.38
N ARG A 89 16.17 7.68 -9.78
CA ARG A 89 16.65 6.49 -10.50
C ARG A 89 15.53 5.64 -11.12
N GLY A 90 14.27 6.02 -10.93
CA GLY A 90 13.11 5.32 -11.49
C GLY A 90 11.83 5.58 -10.72
N GLY A 91 10.71 5.15 -11.30
CA GLY A 91 9.39 5.12 -10.67
C GLY A 91 8.87 3.69 -10.54
N ALA A 92 7.88 3.51 -9.68
CA ALA A 92 7.14 2.28 -9.50
C ALA A 92 5.65 2.61 -9.37
N ASP A 93 4.84 1.93 -10.16
CA ASP A 93 3.38 2.01 -10.12
C ASP A 93 2.83 0.61 -9.81
N LEU A 94 1.79 0.56 -8.98
CA LEU A 94 1.07 -0.64 -8.59
C LEU A 94 -0.42 -0.42 -8.77
N LYS A 95 -1.07 -1.41 -9.36
CA LYS A 95 -2.52 -1.54 -9.51
C LYS A 95 -2.92 -2.95 -9.10
#